data_AF-A0A6C0HXP0-F1
#
_entry.id   AF-A0A6C0HXP0-F1
#
_cell.length_a   1.000
_cell.length_b   1.000
_cell.length_c   1.000
_cell.angle_alpha   90.00
_cell.angle_beta   90.00
_cell.angle_gamma   90.00
#
_symmetry.space_group_name_H-M   'P 1'
#
loop_
_entity.id
_entity.type
_entity.pdbx_description
1 polymer ?
#
loop_
_entity_poly.entity_id
_entity_poly.type
_entity_poly.pdbx_seq_one_letter_code
_entity_poly.pdbx_strand_id
1 'polypeptide(L)'
;MDPNKNKEFVLKRKIYFDKWEKDYGDGFYPQLSYIGGSYNGRRTFDSTILTFKWTSVYPDLWSQVSGSAISGLDGDYGLELLVSLNQESGISASRISNWGGRIVYPTNMNTTYKLMHTITNPSHTNPPYTNP
;
A
#
# COMPACT_ATOMS: atom_id res chain seq x y z
N MET A 1 -4.65 -25.19 -23.20
CA MET A 1 -4.03 -23.90 -22.86
C MET A 1 -4.42 -23.57 -21.44
N ASP A 2 -3.47 -23.22 -20.57
CA ASP A 2 -3.76 -22.91 -19.16
C ASP A 2 -4.50 -21.55 -19.09
N PRO A 3 -5.74 -21.51 -18.58
CA PRO A 3 -6.53 -20.27 -18.49
C PRO A 3 -5.90 -19.22 -17.56
N ASN A 4 -4.86 -19.56 -16.79
CA ASN A 4 -4.11 -18.61 -15.96
C ASN A 4 -2.88 -17.98 -16.62
N LYS A 5 -2.57 -18.32 -17.88
CA LYS A 5 -1.43 -17.71 -18.58
C LYS A 5 -1.74 -16.24 -18.90
N ASN A 6 -1.02 -15.34 -18.24
CA ASN A 6 -1.00 -13.88 -18.42
C ASN A 6 -2.09 -13.10 -17.67
N LYS A 7 -2.42 -13.49 -16.43
CA LYS A 7 -3.17 -12.60 -15.53
C LYS A 7 -2.33 -11.36 -15.21
N GLU A 8 -2.94 -10.19 -15.33
CA GLU A 8 -2.37 -8.89 -14.99
C GLU A 8 -3.35 -8.08 -14.15
N PHE A 9 -2.82 -7.25 -13.26
CA PHE A 9 -3.58 -6.24 -12.53
C PHE A 9 -2.91 -4.89 -12.67
N VAL A 10 -3.71 -3.83 -12.82
CA VAL A 10 -3.24 -2.45 -12.90
C VAL A 10 -4.05 -1.62 -11.92
N LEU A 11 -3.39 -1.10 -10.88
CA LEU A 11 -4.02 -0.34 -9.81
C LEU A 11 -3.44 1.07 -9.76
N LYS A 12 -4.27 2.06 -9.40
CA LYS A 12 -3.85 3.43 -9.18
C LYS A 12 -3.86 3.74 -7.69
N ARG A 13 -2.87 4.50 -7.22
CA ARG A 13 -2.77 4.96 -5.84
C ARG A 13 -2.44 6.45 -5.82
N LYS A 14 -3.23 7.19 -5.06
CA LYS A 14 -2.89 8.56 -4.70
C LYS A 14 -1.85 8.48 -3.59
N ILE A 15 -0.68 9.05 -3.84
CA ILE A 15 0.45 9.08 -2.91
C ILE A 15 0.75 10.54 -2.60
N TYR A 16 1.01 10.83 -1.33
CA TYR A 16 1.35 12.15 -0.82
C TYR A 16 2.85 12.28 -0.66
N PHE A 17 3.35 13.50 -0.70
CA PHE A 17 4.74 13.82 -0.42
C PHE A 17 4.82 15.26 0.04
N ASP A 18 5.79 15.58 0.89
CA ASP A 18 6.25 16.96 0.97
C ASP A 18 7.40 17.17 -0.01
N LYS A 19 7.57 18.42 -0.48
CA LYS A 19 8.54 18.71 -1.55
C LYS A 19 9.97 18.40 -1.14
N TRP A 20 10.32 18.63 0.12
CA TRP A 20 11.68 18.43 0.59
C TRP A 20 12.02 16.95 0.63
N GLU A 21 11.15 16.12 1.22
CA GLU A 21 11.36 14.68 1.29
C GLU A 21 11.30 14.01 -0.09
N LYS A 22 10.46 14.51 -1.01
CA LYS A 22 10.46 14.02 -2.40
C LYS A 22 11.79 14.21 -3.11
N ASP A 23 12.42 15.38 -2.92
CA ASP A 23 13.62 15.76 -3.66
C ASP A 23 14.90 15.25 -2.98
N TYR A 24 14.88 15.07 -1.65
CA TYR A 24 16.07 14.80 -0.84
C TYR A 24 15.96 13.59 0.11
N GLY A 25 14.80 12.92 0.19
CA GLY A 25 14.55 11.82 1.12
C GLY A 25 13.77 10.66 0.51
N ASP A 26 13.09 9.90 1.39
CA ASP A 26 12.31 8.71 1.02
C ASP A 26 10.81 9.03 0.86
N GLY A 27 10.31 10.02 1.60
CA GLY A 27 9.37 11.07 1.19
C GLY A 27 8.02 10.84 0.52
N PHE A 28 7.62 9.61 0.28
CA PHE A 28 6.28 9.31 -0.24
C PHE A 28 5.43 8.54 0.78
N TYR A 29 4.15 8.90 0.84
CA TYR A 29 3.18 8.45 1.83
C TYR A 29 1.88 7.98 1.14
N PRO A 30 1.47 6.71 1.24
CA PRO A 30 0.24 6.20 0.62
C PRO A 30 -1.03 6.71 1.33
N GLN A 31 -0.92 7.16 2.57
CA GLN A 31 -1.97 7.80 3.34
C GLN A 31 -1.38 8.82 4.32
N LEU A 32 -2.18 9.82 4.71
CA LEU A 32 -1.77 10.89 5.62
C LEU A 32 -2.15 10.62 7.09
N SER A 33 -2.34 9.36 7.49
CA SER A 33 -2.74 9.00 8.85
C SER A 33 -1.65 9.37 9.84
N TYR A 34 -1.82 10.54 10.47
CA TYR A 34 -1.08 11.07 11.61
C TYR A 34 0.44 11.05 11.45
N ILE A 35 0.97 11.96 10.62
CA ILE A 35 2.35 12.44 10.77
C ILE A 35 2.38 13.27 12.06
N GLY A 36 2.39 12.56 13.19
CA GLY A 36 2.36 13.09 14.55
C GLY A 36 3.68 13.74 14.87
N GLY A 37 3.80 15.02 14.53
CA GLY A 37 4.99 15.80 14.80
C GLY A 37 4.82 17.20 14.25
N SER A 38 4.21 18.06 15.05
CA SER A 38 4.25 19.51 14.84
C SER A 38 5.70 19.99 14.96
N TYR A 39 6.48 19.86 13.89
CA TYR A 39 7.73 20.57 13.71
C TYR A 39 7.41 22.00 13.26
N ASN A 40 7.03 22.87 14.20
CA ASN A 40 7.02 24.36 14.17
C ASN A 40 6.86 25.11 12.81
N GLY A 41 6.17 24.53 11.83
CA GLY A 41 6.05 25.03 10.47
C GLY A 41 5.23 24.07 9.64
N ARG A 42 4.14 24.56 9.05
CA ARG A 42 3.17 23.78 8.25
C ARG A 42 3.88 22.98 7.14
N ARG A 43 4.12 21.67 7.32
CA ARG A 43 4.41 20.79 6.17
C ARG A 43 3.18 20.80 5.27
N THR A 44 3.35 21.38 4.08
CA THR A 44 2.33 21.32 3.04
C THR A 44 2.63 20.07 2.22
N PHE A 45 1.71 19.11 2.28
CA PHE A 45 1.79 17.90 1.47
C PHE A 45 1.13 18.16 0.13
N ASP A 46 1.80 17.76 -0.93
CA ASP A 46 1.22 17.62 -2.26
C ASP A 46 0.86 16.14 -2.49
N SER A 47 0.23 15.83 -3.62
CA SER A 47 -0.10 14.46 -3.99
C SER A 47 0.05 14.21 -5.47
N THR A 48 0.35 12.96 -5.81
CA THR A 48 0.39 12.47 -7.18
C THR A 48 -0.34 11.14 -7.29
N ILE A 49 -0.70 10.74 -8.51
CA ILE A 49 -1.29 9.43 -8.77
C ILE A 49 -0.22 8.57 -9.45
N LEU A 50 0.12 7.46 -8.80
CA LEU A 50 1.00 6.45 -9.35
C LEU A 50 0.19 5.22 -9.76
N THR A 51 0.64 4.56 -10.83
CA THR A 51 0.07 3.31 -11.31
C THR A 51 1.03 2.17 -10.99
N PHE A 52 0.50 1.08 -10.44
CA PHE A 52 1.23 -0.14 -10.16
C PHE A 52 0.66 -1.29 -11.00
N LYS A 53 1.54 -2.08 -11.58
CA LYS A 53 1.22 -3.26 -12.37
C LYS A 53 1.76 -4.51 -11.68
N TRP A 54 0.93 -5.54 -11.64
CA TRP A 54 1.32 -6.90 -11.27
C TRP A 54 1.10 -7.83 -12.46
N THR A 55 1.95 -8.83 -12.60
CA THR A 55 1.82 -9.87 -13.63
C THR A 55 2.06 -11.24 -13.04
N SER A 56 1.39 -12.24 -13.58
CA SER A 56 1.65 -13.66 -13.24
C SER A 56 3.08 -14.13 -13.59
N VAL A 57 3.81 -13.39 -14.45
CA VAL A 57 5.22 -13.66 -14.77
C VAL A 57 6.14 -13.31 -13.60
N TYR A 58 5.79 -12.27 -12.84
CA TYR A 58 6.52 -11.81 -11.64
C TYR A 58 5.55 -11.78 -10.45
N PRO A 59 5.14 -12.97 -9.95
CA PRO A 59 4.01 -13.07 -9.03
C PRO A 59 4.27 -12.43 -7.66
N ASP A 60 5.53 -12.15 -7.32
CA ASP A 60 5.94 -11.57 -6.05
C ASP A 60 6.17 -10.06 -6.10
N LEU A 61 5.89 -9.40 -7.24
CA LEU A 61 6.30 -8.02 -7.50
C LEU A 61 5.16 -7.14 -8.03
N TRP A 62 4.95 -6.01 -7.37
CA TRP A 62 4.29 -4.85 -7.96
C TRP A 62 5.34 -3.93 -8.60
N SER A 63 5.05 -3.43 -9.79
CA SER A 63 5.93 -2.50 -10.51
C SER A 63 5.22 -1.18 -10.72
N GLN A 64 5.82 -0.07 -10.30
CA GLN A 64 5.37 1.25 -10.69
C GLN A 64 5.54 1.42 -12.20
N VAL A 65 4.46 1.78 -12.89
CA VAL A 65 4.40 1.94 -14.35
C VAL A 65 3.99 3.36 -14.80
N SER A 66 3.86 4.30 -13.87
CA SER A 66 3.56 5.70 -14.21
C SER A 66 4.09 6.69 -13.16
N GLY A 67 4.16 7.96 -13.55
CA GLY A 67 4.66 9.04 -12.71
C GLY A 67 6.19 9.06 -12.61
N SER A 68 6.71 10.04 -11.87
CA SER A 68 8.13 10.10 -11.52
C SER A 68 8.49 8.90 -10.64
N ALA A 69 9.66 8.31 -10.86
CA ALA A 69 10.16 7.26 -9.98
C ALA A 69 10.23 7.79 -8.54
N ILE A 70 9.59 7.09 -7.61
CA ILE A 70 9.71 7.41 -6.19
C ILE A 70 11.06 6.88 -5.68
N SER A 71 11.77 7.68 -4.89
CA SER A 71 13.07 7.33 -4.31
C SER A 71 12.93 6.28 -3.21
N GLY A 72 11.86 6.37 -2.42
CA GLY A 72 11.54 5.47 -1.33
C GLY A 72 10.08 5.62 -0.89
N LEU A 73 9.76 4.99 0.23
CA LEU A 73 8.55 5.19 1.01
C LEU A 73 9.03 5.29 2.47
N ASP A 74 8.61 6.33 3.18
CA ASP A 74 9.10 6.60 4.54
C ASP A 74 8.56 5.57 5.55
N GLY A 75 9.33 5.17 6.55
CA GLY A 75 8.92 4.23 7.61
C GLY A 75 8.13 2.98 7.13
N ASP A 76 6.97 2.73 7.77
CA ASP A 76 6.11 1.57 7.50
C ASP A 76 5.19 1.75 6.27
N TYR A 77 5.25 2.91 5.61
CA TYR A 77 4.37 3.24 4.48
C TYR A 77 4.61 2.35 3.25
N GLY A 78 5.80 1.74 3.13
CA GLY A 78 6.07 0.69 2.14
C GLY A 78 5.19 -0.54 2.30
N LEU A 79 5.02 -1.01 3.55
CA LEU A 79 4.19 -2.15 3.87
C LEU A 79 2.70 -1.82 3.65
N GLU A 80 2.27 -0.63 4.07
CA GLU A 80 0.88 -0.19 3.88
C GLU A 80 0.47 -0.17 2.40
N LEU A 81 1.33 0.37 1.54
CA LEU A 81 1.09 0.38 0.10
C LEU A 81 1.00 -1.05 -0.46
N LEU A 82 1.92 -1.93 -0.07
CA LEU A 82 1.93 -3.32 -0.52
C LEU A 82 0.67 -4.07 -0.08
N VAL A 83 0.29 -3.93 1.19
CA VAL A 83 -0.94 -4.51 1.75
C VAL A 83 -2.16 -4.01 0.99
N SER A 84 -2.24 -2.69 0.74
CA SER A 84 -3.35 -2.09 -0.03
C SER A 84 -3.47 -2.67 -1.44
N LEU A 85 -2.35 -2.83 -2.16
CA LEU A 85 -2.35 -3.38 -3.53
C LEU A 85 -2.76 -4.86 -3.54
N ASN A 86 -2.23 -5.64 -2.59
CA ASN A 86 -2.53 -7.05 -2.42
C ASN A 86 -4.00 -7.30 -2.05
N GLN A 87 -4.54 -6.52 -1.12
CA GLN A 87 -5.93 -6.63 -0.68
C GLN A 87 -6.93 -6.36 -1.81
N GLU A 88 -6.71 -5.30 -2.61
CA GLU A 88 -7.65 -4.96 -3.70
C GLU A 88 -7.61 -5.98 -4.85
N SER A 89 -6.45 -6.56 -5.13
CA SER A 89 -6.26 -7.50 -6.24
C SER A 89 -6.45 -8.98 -5.86
N GLY A 90 -6.46 -9.30 -4.57
CA GLY A 90 -6.40 -10.68 -4.06
C GLY A 90 -5.06 -11.37 -4.32
N ILE A 91 -3.98 -10.60 -4.50
CA ILE A 91 -2.61 -11.09 -4.76
C ILE A 91 -1.80 -11.11 -3.46
N SER A 92 -0.75 -11.93 -3.42
CA SER A 92 0.20 -12.02 -2.29
C SER A 92 1.62 -11.68 -2.74
N ALA A 93 1.81 -10.50 -3.34
CA ALA A 93 3.14 -10.02 -3.70
C ALA A 93 3.91 -9.58 -2.45
N SER A 94 5.24 -9.68 -2.47
CA SER A 94 6.09 -9.34 -1.33
C SER A 94 6.91 -8.07 -1.56
N ARG A 95 6.92 -7.53 -2.79
CA ARG A 95 7.82 -6.44 -3.19
C ARG A 95 7.11 -5.37 -4.02
N ILE A 96 7.66 -4.17 -3.96
CA ILE A 96 7.33 -3.06 -4.86
C ILE A 96 8.62 -2.58 -5.52
N SER A 97 8.60 -2.42 -6.83
CA SER A 97 9.63 -1.72 -7.59
C SER A 97 9.13 -0.38 -8.11
N ASN A 98 10.00 0.63 -8.11
CA ASN A 98 9.72 1.90 -8.78
C ASN A 98 9.98 1.79 -10.29
N TRP A 99 9.63 2.85 -11.03
CA TRP A 99 9.86 2.93 -12.48
C TRP A 99 11.34 2.79 -12.88
N GLY A 100 12.26 3.16 -11.99
CA GLY A 100 13.70 3.01 -12.19
C GLY A 100 14.25 1.60 -11.91
N GLY A 101 13.38 0.62 -11.64
CA GLY A 101 13.76 -0.77 -11.36
C GLY A 101 14.34 -1.00 -9.96
N ARG A 102 14.32 0.01 -9.09
CA ARG A 102 14.75 -0.14 -7.70
C ARG A 102 13.61 -0.75 -6.89
N ILE A 103 13.94 -1.72 -6.05
CA ILE A 103 13.02 -2.22 -5.05
C ILE A 103 12.89 -1.15 -3.97
N VAL A 104 11.70 -0.57 -3.85
CA VAL A 104 11.39 0.47 -2.85
C VAL A 104 10.87 -0.14 -1.53
N TYR A 105 10.70 -1.47 -1.48
CA TYR A 105 10.38 -2.30 -0.30
C TYR A 105 10.55 -3.82 -0.62
N PRO A 106 11.16 -4.70 0.24
CA PRO A 106 10.83 -4.91 1.66
C PRO A 106 12.02 -5.10 2.62
N THR A 107 12.17 -4.24 3.62
CA THR A 107 13.05 -4.53 4.79
C THR A 107 12.23 -5.13 5.92
N ASN A 108 11.92 -6.43 5.77
CA ASN A 108 11.98 -7.47 6.81
C ASN A 108 11.12 -8.68 6.41
N MET A 109 11.76 -9.70 5.81
CA MET A 109 11.23 -11.06 5.75
C MET A 109 11.25 -11.69 7.15
N ASN A 110 10.36 -11.28 8.06
CA ASN A 110 10.09 -12.00 9.32
C ASN A 110 8.76 -11.57 10.01
N THR A 111 7.67 -11.37 9.26
CA THR A 111 6.34 -11.26 9.88
C THR A 111 5.63 -12.61 9.83
N THR A 112 5.51 -13.26 10.99
CA THR A 112 4.89 -14.58 11.21
C THR A 112 3.37 -14.57 11.27
N TYR A 113 2.71 -13.45 10.96
CA TYR A 113 1.26 -13.34 11.05
C TYR A 113 0.59 -13.40 9.68
N LYS A 114 -0.38 -14.32 9.58
CA LYS A 114 -1.33 -14.41 8.46
C LYS A 114 -2.65 -13.78 8.94
N LEU A 115 -3.11 -12.73 8.25
CA LEU A 115 -4.45 -12.18 8.50
C LEU A 115 -5.49 -13.23 8.04
N MET A 116 -6.02 -14.00 8.97
CA MET A 116 -7.08 -14.97 8.75
C MET A 116 -8.42 -14.26 9.00
N HIS A 117 -9.13 -13.94 7.92
CA HIS A 117 -10.54 -13.49 7.88
C HIS A 117 -10.91 -12.29 8.77
N THR A 118 -11.35 -11.20 8.15
CA THR A 118 -12.15 -10.19 8.86
C THR A 118 -13.47 -10.86 9.26
N ILE A 119 -13.62 -11.19 10.54
CA ILE A 119 -14.93 -11.53 11.10
C ILE A 119 -15.75 -10.24 11.06
N THR A 120 -16.61 -10.10 10.06
CA THR A 120 -17.77 -9.21 10.18
C THR A 120 -18.64 -9.80 11.28
N ASN A 121 -18.57 -9.22 12.48
CA ASN A 121 -19.57 -9.47 13.50
C ASN A 121 -20.94 -9.08 12.90
N PRO A 122 -21.91 -10.00 12.77
CA PRO A 122 -23.26 -9.60 12.47
C PRO A 122 -23.76 -8.71 13.61
N SER A 123 -24.34 -7.57 13.23
CA SER A 123 -24.95 -6.58 14.10
C SER A 123 -25.81 -7.22 15.19
N HIS A 124 -25.55 -6.87 16.45
CA HIS A 124 -26.43 -7.16 17.57
C HIS A 124 -27.82 -6.57 17.33
N THR A 125 -28.81 -7.41 17.04
CA THR A 125 -30.21 -7.09 17.30
C THR A 125 -30.54 -7.62 18.69
N ASN A 126 -30.67 -6.73 19.68
CA ASN A 126 -31.17 -7.09 21.00
C ASN A 126 -32.65 -7.53 20.89
N PRO A 127 -33.06 -8.70 21.40
CA PRO A 127 -34.47 -9.01 21.57
C PRO A 127 -35.07 -8.19 22.74
N PRO A 128 -36.38 -7.89 22.71
CA PRO A 128 -37.04 -7.07 23.72
C PRO A 128 -37.10 -7.79 25.08
N TYR A 129 -36.81 -7.06 26.15
CA TYR A 129 -36.97 -7.51 27.54
C TYR A 129 -38.44 -7.76 27.86
N THR A 130 -38.77 -8.93 28.42
CA THR A 130 -39.98 -9.15 29.22
C THR A 130 -39.56 -9.46 30.65
N ASN A 131 -39.95 -8.60 31.59
CA ASN A 131 -39.75 -8.79 33.03
C ASN A 131 -40.88 -9.67 33.62
N PRO A 132 -40.64 -10.39 34.72
CA PRO A 132 -41.51 -11.42 35.28
C PRO A 132 -42.81 -10.90 35.90
#